data_AF-A0A973G1B5-F1
#
_entry.id   AF-A0A973G1B5-F1
#
_cell.length_a   1.000
_cell.length_b   1.000
_cell.length_c   1.000
_cell.angle_alpha   90.00
_cell.angle_beta   90.00
_cell.angle_gamma   90.00
#
_symmetry.space_group_name_H-M   'P 1'
#
loop_
_entity.id
_entity.type
_entity.pdbx_description
1 polymer ?
#
loop_
_entity_poly.entity_id
_entity_poly.type
_entity_poly.pdbx_seq_one_letter_code
_entity_poly.pdbx_strand_id
1 'polypeptide(L)'
;VEQTGIENVYKWHFRVTDPQNNPFDVIFYVEQTDELLVQLPEHIVCTDPDELTDEMIERYTVGKKIGWKHYPIEGEVEDPGNYLFEGKAFGELYLHPMPEQRTRVHFDLRIDVCFLLYPAFRIIPEQIIRSMTNAGMSFIMQSATNKMFHSISKDFGNHVMKV
;
A
#
# COMPACT_ATOMS: atom_id res chain seq x y z
N VAL A 1 1.41 -9.81 0.22
CA VAL A 1 0.17 -9.17 0.68
C VAL A 1 -0.76 -10.31 0.94
N GLU A 2 -1.05 -10.54 2.20
CA GLU A 2 -1.91 -11.61 2.69
C GLU A 2 -3.18 -10.95 3.23
N GLN A 3 -4.34 -11.51 2.90
CA GLN A 3 -5.58 -11.10 3.55
C GLN A 3 -5.53 -11.56 5.00
N THR A 4 -5.94 -10.68 5.91
CA THR A 4 -6.16 -11.07 7.29
C THR A 4 -7.58 -11.64 7.45
N GLY A 5 -7.95 -12.09 8.65
CA GLY A 5 -9.34 -12.44 8.96
C GLY A 5 -10.26 -11.22 9.14
N ILE A 6 -9.72 -10.01 9.01
CA ILE A 6 -10.44 -8.74 9.18
C ILE A 6 -10.68 -8.13 7.79
N GLU A 7 -11.91 -7.69 7.54
CA GLU A 7 -12.32 -7.09 6.27
C GLU A 7 -11.45 -5.89 5.92
N ASN A 8 -11.02 -5.80 4.66
CA ASN A 8 -10.16 -4.75 4.13
C ASN A 8 -8.80 -4.56 4.82
N VAL A 9 -8.41 -5.46 5.73
CA VAL A 9 -7.10 -5.42 6.40
C VAL A 9 -6.16 -6.44 5.78
N TYR A 10 -4.99 -5.97 5.41
CA TYR A 10 -3.96 -6.74 4.74
C TYR A 10 -2.66 -6.74 5.53
N LYS A 11 -1.99 -7.89 5.52
CA LYS A 11 -0.63 -8.05 6.01
C LYS A 11 0.35 -7.93 4.86
N TRP A 12 1.18 -6.90 4.90
CA TRP A 12 2.30 -6.74 4.00
C TRP A 12 3.56 -7.28 4.66
N HIS A 13 3.97 -8.47 4.25
CA HIS A 13 5.19 -9.11 4.74
C HIS A 13 6.28 -9.00 3.68
N PHE A 14 7.42 -8.44 4.06
CA PHE A 14 8.61 -8.30 3.25
C PHE A 14 9.80 -8.94 3.96
N ARG A 15 10.51 -9.81 3.26
CA ARG A 15 11.81 -10.30 3.71
C ARG A 15 12.90 -9.47 3.06
N VAL A 16 13.78 -8.92 3.89
CA VAL A 16 14.95 -8.11 3.49
C VAL A 16 16.20 -8.80 4.05
N THR A 17 17.34 -8.62 3.39
CA THR A 17 18.63 -9.08 3.90
C THR A 17 19.53 -7.90 4.23
N ASP A 18 20.28 -7.99 5.32
CA ASP A 18 21.36 -7.05 5.59
C ASP A 18 22.56 -7.26 4.63
N PRO A 19 23.54 -6.33 4.58
CA PRO A 19 24.77 -6.46 3.79
C PRO A 19 25.64 -7.69 4.11
N GLN A 20 25.39 -8.37 5.23
CA GLN A 20 26.04 -9.60 5.64
C GLN A 20 25.19 -10.85 5.28
N ASN A 21 24.11 -10.67 4.52
CA ASN A 21 23.12 -11.68 4.15
C ASN A 21 22.32 -12.29 5.31
N ASN A 22 22.21 -11.60 6.44
CA ASN A 22 21.25 -12.01 7.48
C ASN A 22 19.85 -11.55 7.09
N PRO A 23 18.88 -12.47 6.93
CA PRO A 23 17.52 -12.10 6.61
C PRO A 23 16.82 -11.52 7.84
N PHE A 24 15.98 -10.52 7.62
CA PHE A 24 15.00 -10.03 8.56
C PHE A 24 13.67 -9.78 7.87
N ASP A 25 12.59 -9.85 8.64
CA ASP A 25 11.22 -9.76 8.16
C ASP A 25 10.61 -8.45 8.65
N VAL A 26 9.99 -7.71 7.75
CA VAL A 26 9.26 -6.48 8.06
C VAL A 26 7.79 -6.71 7.73
N ILE A 27 6.93 -6.50 8.71
CA ILE A 27 5.49 -6.66 8.59
C ILE A 27 4.81 -5.32 8.78
N PHE A 28 3.84 -5.04 7.91
CA PHE A 28 2.90 -3.93 8.06
C PHE A 28 1.49 -4.49 8.03
N TYR A 29 0.64 -4.00 8.92
CA TYR A 29 -0.79 -4.19 8.84
C TYR A 29 -1.42 -2.91 8.34
N VAL A 30 -2.17 -3.01 7.25
CA VAL A 30 -2.80 -1.87 6.59
C VAL A 30 -4.27 -2.15 6.33
N GLU A 31 -5.12 -1.19 6.65
CA GLU A 31 -6.50 -1.15 6.20
C GLU A 31 -6.55 -0.42 4.86
N GLN A 32 -7.16 -1.07 3.87
CA GLN A 32 -7.37 -0.52 2.54
C GLN A 32 -8.74 0.14 2.44
N THR A 33 -8.80 1.23 1.70
CA THR A 33 -10.04 1.91 1.31
C THR A 33 -10.03 2.08 -0.20
N ASP A 34 -11.16 1.83 -0.84
CA ASP A 34 -11.35 1.99 -2.29
C ASP A 34 -12.45 3.02 -2.51
N GLU A 35 -12.15 4.07 -3.27
CA GLU A 35 -13.06 5.19 -3.54
C GLU A 35 -13.12 5.44 -5.06
N LEU A 36 -14.33 5.64 -5.59
CA LEU A 36 -14.53 6.09 -6.97
C LEU A 36 -14.48 7.60 -7.02
N LEU A 37 -13.67 8.14 -7.93
CA LEU A 37 -13.58 9.58 -8.16
C LEU A 37 -14.63 9.97 -9.19
N VAL A 38 -15.66 10.70 -8.77
CA VAL A 38 -16.76 11.15 -9.63
C VAL A 38 -16.67 12.65 -9.87
N GLN A 39 -16.80 13.08 -11.13
CA GLN A 39 -16.85 14.50 -11.47
C GLN A 39 -18.18 14.83 -12.14
N LEU A 40 -19.08 15.43 -11.37
CA LEU A 40 -20.39 15.85 -11.88
C LEU A 40 -20.27 17.11 -12.76
N PRO A 41 -21.10 17.23 -13.82
CA PRO A 41 -21.25 18.47 -14.57
C PRO A 41 -21.81 19.61 -13.71
N GLU A 42 -21.45 20.85 -14.05
CA GLU A 42 -21.85 22.07 -13.30
C GLU A 42 -23.38 22.27 -13.17
N HIS A 43 -24.18 21.62 -14.02
CA HIS A 43 -25.65 21.71 -13.98
C HIS A 43 -26.31 20.73 -13.00
N ILE A 44 -25.56 19.77 -12.45
CA ILE A 44 -26.05 18.81 -11.46
C ILE A 44 -25.56 19.29 -10.09
N VAL A 45 -26.50 19.79 -9.28
CA VAL A 45 -26.22 20.12 -7.88
C VAL A 45 -26.50 18.89 -7.03
N CYS A 46 -25.45 18.28 -6.51
CA CYS A 46 -25.52 17.17 -5.56
C CYS A 46 -24.70 17.61 -4.34
N THR A 47 -25.38 17.77 -3.21
CA THR A 47 -24.76 18.20 -1.94
C THR A 47 -24.43 17.03 -1.02
N ASP A 48 -25.03 15.86 -1.27
CA ASP A 48 -24.82 14.64 -0.51
C ASP A 48 -24.44 13.48 -1.46
N PRO A 49 -23.24 12.88 -1.32
CA PRO A 49 -22.83 11.73 -2.13
C PRO A 49 -23.80 10.55 -2.14
N ASP A 50 -24.59 10.37 -1.07
CA ASP A 50 -25.56 9.27 -0.95
C ASP A 50 -26.77 9.44 -1.89
N GLU A 51 -26.95 10.62 -2.49
CA GLU A 51 -28.00 10.90 -3.48
C GLU A 51 -27.59 10.50 -4.91
N LEU A 52 -26.34 10.07 -5.12
CA LEU A 52 -25.84 9.64 -6.43
C LEU A 52 -26.39 8.25 -6.80
N THR A 53 -27.15 8.18 -7.89
CA THR A 53 -27.55 6.90 -8.48
C THR A 53 -26.36 6.16 -9.09
N ASP A 54 -26.41 4.83 -9.12
CA ASP A 54 -25.37 3.99 -9.74
C ASP A 54 -25.08 4.39 -11.19
N GLU A 55 -26.11 4.77 -11.96
CA GLU A 55 -25.97 5.22 -13.35
C GLU A 55 -25.17 6.54 -13.43
N MET A 56 -25.37 7.46 -12.47
CA MET A 56 -24.59 8.70 -12.39
C MET A 56 -23.15 8.42 -11.99
N ILE A 57 -22.93 7.53 -11.01
CA ILE A 57 -21.60 7.13 -10.57
C ILE A 57 -20.83 6.54 -11.76
N GLU A 58 -21.40 5.55 -12.46
CA GLU A 58 -20.76 4.92 -13.62
C GLU A 58 -20.44 5.94 -14.72
N ARG A 59 -21.40 6.81 -15.05
CA ARG A 59 -21.26 7.78 -16.15
C ARG A 59 -20.24 8.87 -15.86
N TYR A 60 -20.14 9.31 -14.61
CA TYR A 60 -19.30 10.45 -14.22
C TYR A 60 -18.04 10.04 -13.45
N THR A 61 -17.74 8.74 -13.37
CA THR A 61 -16.46 8.28 -12.80
C THR A 61 -15.30 8.71 -13.68
N VAL A 62 -14.38 9.48 -13.10
CA VAL A 62 -13.16 9.99 -13.72
C VAL A 62 -11.89 9.34 -13.16
N GLY A 63 -12.04 8.38 -12.24
CA GLY A 63 -10.92 7.66 -11.69
C GLY A 63 -11.25 6.84 -10.46
N LYS A 64 -10.20 6.30 -9.85
CA LYS A 64 -10.27 5.54 -8.61
C LYS A 64 -9.16 6.01 -7.67
N LYS A 65 -9.46 6.09 -6.38
CA LYS A 65 -8.49 6.28 -5.31
C LYS A 65 -8.44 5.01 -4.47
N ILE A 66 -7.23 4.56 -4.15
CA ILE A 66 -6.99 3.49 -3.16
C ILE A 66 -6.16 4.09 -2.05
N GLY A 67 -6.62 3.98 -0.80
CA GLY A 67 -5.91 4.44 0.38
C GLY A 67 -5.49 3.28 1.27
N TRP A 68 -4.30 3.36 1.84
CA TRP A 68 -3.83 2.46 2.90
C TRP A 68 -3.50 3.28 4.14
N LYS A 69 -4.01 2.84 5.29
CA LYS A 69 -3.65 3.40 6.61
C LYS A 69 -3.18 2.27 7.53
N HIS A 70 -2.27 2.58 8.44
CA HIS A 70 -1.84 1.61 9.43
C HIS A 70 -3.02 1.11 10.26
N TYR A 71 -3.16 -0.21 10.33
CA TYR A 71 -4.13 -0.88 11.18
C TYR A 71 -3.42 -1.45 12.42
N PRO A 72 -3.78 -1.01 13.64
CA PRO A 72 -3.19 -1.57 14.85
C PRO A 72 -3.75 -2.97 15.08
N ILE A 73 -2.89 -3.98 15.11
CA ILE A 73 -3.30 -5.34 15.51
C ILE A 73 -3.01 -5.54 16.99
N GLU A 74 -4.00 -6.06 17.72
CA GLU A 74 -3.81 -6.52 19.09
C GLU A 74 -3.22 -7.94 19.08
N GLY A 75 -1.97 -8.08 19.53
CA GLY A 75 -1.30 -9.37 19.68
C GLY A 75 0.21 -9.29 19.39
N GLU A 76 1.02 -10.04 20.14
CA GLU A 76 2.43 -10.23 19.79
C GLU A 76 2.50 -11.10 18.53
N VAL A 77 3.13 -10.58 17.48
CA VAL A 77 3.42 -11.41 16.30
C VAL A 77 4.52 -12.39 16.69
N GLU A 78 4.29 -13.70 16.48
CA GLU A 78 5.29 -14.72 16.80
C GLU A 78 6.62 -14.43 16.07
N ASP A 79 7.65 -14.07 16.83
CA ASP A 79 9.01 -13.87 16.36
C ASP A 79 9.99 -14.82 17.09
N PRO A 80 9.93 -16.14 16.82
CA PRO A 80 10.80 -17.11 17.48
C PRO A 80 12.29 -16.89 17.15
N GLY A 81 12.60 -16.08 16.12
CA GLY A 81 13.94 -15.78 15.65
C GLY A 81 14.51 -14.45 16.11
N ASN A 82 13.70 -13.51 16.62
CA ASN A 82 14.10 -12.13 16.89
C ASN A 82 14.52 -11.34 15.63
N TYR A 83 13.81 -11.53 14.52
CA TYR A 83 14.10 -10.86 13.24
C TYR A 83 12.88 -10.17 12.64
N LEU A 84 11.82 -10.00 13.42
CA LEU A 84 10.57 -9.41 12.97
C LEU A 84 10.45 -7.96 13.40
N PHE A 85 10.29 -7.08 12.42
CA PHE A 85 10.04 -5.66 12.64
C PHE A 85 8.62 -5.31 12.22
N GLU A 86 7.83 -4.78 13.15
CA GLU A 86 6.56 -4.17 12.83
C GLU A 86 6.76 -2.71 12.43
N GLY A 87 6.24 -2.35 11.26
CA GLY A 87 6.23 -0.98 10.77
C GLY A 87 4.81 -0.47 10.53
N LYS A 88 4.71 0.84 10.34
CA LYS A 88 3.48 1.51 9.92
C LYS A 88 3.61 1.93 8.47
N ALA A 89 2.57 1.70 7.68
CA ALA A 89 2.51 2.12 6.30
C ALA A 89 1.24 2.95 6.05
N PHE A 90 1.40 4.02 5.28
CA PHE A 90 0.35 4.93 4.88
C PHE A 90 0.55 5.25 3.41
N GLY A 91 -0.48 5.18 2.59
CA GLY A 91 -0.32 5.50 1.17
C GLY A 91 -1.62 5.84 0.49
N GLU A 92 -1.49 6.51 -0.64
CA GLU A 92 -2.60 6.84 -1.52
C GLU A 92 -2.20 6.57 -2.96
N LEU A 93 -3.14 6.05 -3.74
CA LEU A 93 -2.98 5.78 -5.14
C LEU A 93 -4.16 6.35 -5.90
N TYR A 94 -3.88 7.25 -6.84
CA TYR A 94 -4.86 7.83 -7.75
C TYR A 94 -4.68 7.26 -9.14
N LEU A 95 -5.76 6.76 -9.71
CA LEU A 95 -5.83 6.14 -11.02
C LEU A 95 -6.78 6.96 -11.89
N HIS A 96 -6.26 7.52 -12.97
CA HIS A 96 -7.05 8.27 -13.93
C HIS A 96 -6.95 7.62 -15.32
N PRO A 97 -8.07 7.25 -15.95
CA PRO A 97 -8.06 6.78 -17.33
C PRO A 97 -7.62 7.93 -18.25
N MET A 98 -6.81 7.58 -19.24
CA MET A 98 -6.30 8.47 -20.27
C MET A 98 -6.72 7.93 -21.66
N PRO A 99 -6.69 8.76 -22.72
CA PRO A 99 -6.89 8.27 -24.08
C PRO A 99 -5.92 7.13 -24.44
N GLU A 100 -6.29 6.34 -25.46
CA GLU A 100 -5.46 5.24 -25.99
C GLU A 100 -5.21 4.09 -25.00
N GLN A 101 -6.18 3.78 -24.13
CA GLN A 101 -6.08 2.68 -23.14
C GLN A 101 -4.90 2.85 -22.17
N ARG A 102 -4.52 4.10 -21.88
CA ARG A 102 -3.48 4.41 -20.89
C ARG A 102 -4.15 4.77 -19.57
N THR A 103 -3.41 4.59 -18.47
CA THR A 103 -3.83 5.04 -17.14
C THR A 103 -2.72 5.89 -16.55
N ARG A 104 -3.07 7.10 -16.12
CA ARG A 104 -2.17 7.92 -15.29
C ARG A 104 -2.30 7.44 -13.86
N VAL A 105 -1.16 7.14 -13.25
CA VAL A 105 -1.06 6.67 -11.88
C VAL A 105 -0.25 7.67 -11.07
N HIS A 106 -0.82 8.16 -9.98
CA HIS A 106 -0.11 8.96 -8.97
C HIS A 106 -0.10 8.18 -7.67
N PHE A 107 1.08 7.91 -7.14
CA PHE A 107 1.27 7.05 -5.98
C PHE A 107 2.13 7.76 -4.93
N ASP A 108 1.62 7.83 -3.72
CA ASP A 108 2.34 8.28 -2.53
C ASP A 108 2.31 7.18 -1.48
N LEU A 109 3.47 6.89 -0.88
CA LEU A 109 3.62 5.88 0.15
C LEU A 109 4.65 6.36 1.17
N ARG A 110 4.19 6.45 2.41
CA ARG A 110 4.98 6.72 3.60
C ARG A 110 5.07 5.45 4.44
N ILE A 111 6.29 5.12 4.83
CA ILE A 111 6.59 3.97 5.68
C ILE A 111 7.39 4.47 6.88
N ASP A 112 6.92 4.13 8.08
CA ASP A 112 7.58 4.39 9.35
C ASP A 112 7.99 3.02 9.96
N VAL A 113 9.29 2.72 10.04
CA VAL A 113 9.80 1.46 10.60
C VAL A 113 10.71 1.76 11.78
N CYS A 114 10.47 1.09 12.91
CA CYS A 114 11.36 1.12 14.06
C CYS A 114 12.20 -0.15 14.12
N PHE A 115 13.51 -0.02 13.92
CA PHE A 115 14.44 -1.13 14.05
C PHE A 115 14.96 -1.23 15.48
N LEU A 116 14.60 -2.29 16.19
CA LEU A 116 15.23 -2.63 17.45
C LEU A 116 16.50 -3.45 17.17
N LEU A 117 17.63 -2.75 17.07
CA LEU A 117 18.93 -3.38 16.83
C LEU A 117 19.40 -4.11 18.11
N TYR A 118 19.56 -5.43 18.03
CA TYR A 118 20.10 -6.21 19.15
C TYR A 118 21.50 -5.72 19.54
N PRO A 119 21.95 -5.94 20.79
CA PRO A 119 23.26 -5.48 21.27
C PRO A 119 24.45 -5.89 20.38
N ALA A 120 24.37 -7.03 19.67
CA ALA A 120 25.37 -7.45 18.69
C ALA A 120 25.52 -6.47 17.51
N PHE A 121 24.45 -5.76 17.14
CA PHE A 121 24.43 -4.72 16.12
C PHE A 121 24.96 -3.36 16.62
N ARG A 122 25.22 -3.18 17.93
CA ARG A 122 25.86 -1.94 18.45
C ARG A 122 27.32 -1.79 18.00
N ILE A 123 27.91 -2.86 17.47
CA ILE A 123 29.28 -2.90 16.93
C ILE A 123 29.28 -2.51 15.44
N ILE A 124 28.11 -2.48 14.80
CA ILE A 124 27.99 -2.17 13.37
C ILE A 124 28.12 -0.64 13.17
N PRO A 125 29.03 -0.19 12.28
CA PRO A 125 29.16 1.22 11.94
C PRO A 125 27.83 1.81 11.44
N GLU A 126 27.54 3.05 11.86
CA GLU A 126 26.32 3.78 11.48
C GLU A 126 26.08 3.78 9.96
N GLN A 127 27.14 3.85 9.15
CA GLN A 127 27.05 3.83 7.68
C GLN A 127 26.43 2.53 7.14
N ILE A 128 26.71 1.40 7.78
CA ILE A 128 26.16 0.09 7.38
C ILE A 128 24.68 0.05 7.77
N ILE A 129 24.32 0.51 8.96
CA ILE A 129 22.92 0.62 9.41
C ILE A 129 22.12 1.53 8.46
N ARG A 130 22.66 2.69 8.09
CA ARG A 130 22.02 3.61 7.14
C ARG A 130 21.82 2.98 5.76
N SER A 131 22.84 2.27 5.27
CA SER A 131 22.77 1.56 3.99
C SER A 131 21.73 0.44 4.01
N MET A 132 21.66 -0.32 5.12
CA MET A 132 20.63 -1.33 5.37
C MET A 132 19.23 -0.75 5.33
N THR A 133 18.98 0.31 6.09
CA THR A 133 17.66 0.95 6.14
C THR A 133 17.27 1.48 4.77
N ASN A 134 18.18 2.16 4.05
CA ASN A 134 17.90 2.68 2.72
C ASN A 134 17.60 1.57 1.69
N ALA A 135 18.37 0.47 1.73
CA ALA A 135 18.15 -0.67 0.84
C ALA A 135 16.84 -1.41 1.16
N GLY A 136 16.56 -1.65 2.44
CA GLY A 136 15.32 -2.27 2.89
C GLY A 136 14.10 -1.44 2.53
N MET A 137 14.13 -0.13 2.78
CA MET A 137 13.06 0.79 2.40
C MET A 137 12.86 0.82 0.88
N SER A 138 13.95 0.89 0.10
CA SER A 138 13.87 0.87 -1.36
C SER A 138 13.24 -0.43 -1.88
N PHE A 139 13.60 -1.57 -1.29
CA PHE A 139 13.05 -2.87 -1.67
C PHE A 139 11.58 -3.00 -1.29
N ILE A 140 11.19 -2.56 -0.08
CA ILE A 140 9.79 -2.54 0.37
C ILE A 140 8.96 -1.67 -0.59
N MET A 141 9.43 -0.46 -0.90
CA MET A 141 8.76 0.44 -1.84
C MET A 141 8.59 -0.21 -3.22
N GLN A 142 9.65 -0.78 -3.80
CA GLN A 142 9.58 -1.43 -5.12
C GLN A 142 8.65 -2.65 -5.12
N SER A 143 8.72 -3.49 -4.08
CA SER A 143 7.91 -4.71 -3.98
C SER A 143 6.43 -4.40 -3.75
N ALA A 144 6.12 -3.41 -2.92
CA ALA A 144 4.77 -2.91 -2.71
C ALA A 144 4.19 -2.35 -4.02
N THR A 145 4.96 -1.48 -4.68
CA THR A 145 4.59 -0.84 -5.95
C THR A 145 4.31 -1.88 -7.04
N ASN A 146 5.20 -2.86 -7.23
CA ASN A 146 5.02 -3.91 -8.24
C ASN A 146 3.79 -4.78 -8.00
N LYS A 147 3.52 -5.14 -6.73
CA LYS A 147 2.34 -5.94 -6.37
C LYS A 147 1.05 -5.15 -6.61
N MET A 148 1.03 -3.86 -6.25
CA MET A 148 -0.11 -2.98 -6.53
C MET A 148 -0.37 -2.85 -8.03
N PHE A 149 0.67 -2.55 -8.82
CA PHE A 149 0.52 -2.43 -10.28
C PHE A 149 0.04 -3.73 -10.94
N HIS A 150 0.47 -4.90 -10.47
CA HIS A 150 -0.01 -6.17 -10.99
C HIS A 150 -1.48 -6.43 -10.67
N SER A 151 -1.93 -6.14 -9.44
CA SER A 151 -3.34 -6.27 -9.06
C SER A 151 -4.21 -5.33 -9.89
N ILE A 152 -3.78 -4.09 -10.07
CA ILE A 152 -4.48 -3.08 -10.87
C ILE A 152 -4.53 -3.48 -12.34
N SER A 153 -3.39 -3.84 -12.94
CA SER A 153 -3.36 -4.25 -14.36
C SER A 153 -4.27 -5.44 -14.66
N LYS A 154 -4.49 -6.33 -13.67
CA LYS A 154 -5.41 -7.47 -13.80
C LYS A 154 -6.88 -7.04 -13.79
N ASP A 155 -7.23 -6.06 -12.96
CA ASP A 155 -8.58 -5.49 -12.88
C ASP A 155 -8.93 -4.69 -14.16
N PHE A 156 -7.95 -4.00 -14.75
CA PHE A 156 -8.15 -3.22 -15.99
C PHE A 156 -8.07 -4.06 -17.28
N GLY A 157 -7.31 -5.16 -17.28
CA GLY A 157 -7.07 -5.97 -18.48
C GLY A 157 -8.26 -6.81 -18.94
N ASN A 158 -9.28 -6.96 -18.10
CA ASN A 158 -10.29 -7.99 -18.30
C ASN A 158 -11.75 -7.55 -18.44
N HIS A 159 -12.11 -6.26 -18.41
CA HIS A 159 -13.34 -5.73 -19.04
C HIS A 159 -13.45 -4.21 -18.81
N VAL A 160 -14.15 -3.54 -19.73
CA VAL A 160 -14.91 -2.30 -19.46
C VAL A 160 -15.44 -2.35 -18.03
N MET A 161 -15.21 -1.29 -17.25
CA MET A 161 -15.74 -1.14 -15.89
C MET A 161 -17.16 -1.70 -15.83
N LYS A 162 -17.31 -2.86 -15.21
CA LYS A 162 -18.61 -3.45 -14.89
C LYS A 162 -18.61 -3.73 -13.40
N VAL A 163 -19.61 -3.10 -12.79
CA VAL A 163 -20.08 -3.15 -11.41
C VAL A 163 -20.15 -4.58 -10.87
#